data_AF-A0A0G4K136-F1
#
_entry.id   AF-A0A0G4K136-F1
#
_cell.length_a   1.000
_cell.length_b   1.000
_cell.length_c   1.000
_cell.angle_alpha   90.00
_cell.angle_beta   90.00
_cell.angle_gamma   90.00
#
_symmetry.space_group_name_H-M   'P 1'
#
loop_
_entity.id
_entity.type
_entity.pdbx_description
1 polymer ?
#
loop_
_entity_poly.entity_id
_entity_poly.type
_entity_poly.pdbx_seq_one_letter_code
_entity_poly.pdbx_strand_id
1 'polypeptide(L)'
;MIATECRVNPFGLNVDDVMAEYKRWRNESYRYSGSEKFPWRHPVLYHICIEMRRAGVERRMTAGELERLAERLLTKWVKTVNNGMSIPPIRRQLAAPKHPAGPTPAQLMYEEYLRKKAEGLI
;
A
#
# COMPACT_ATOMS: atom_id res chain seq x y z
N MET A 1 31.41 -13.14 -22.29
CA MET A 1 31.14 -11.70 -22.50
C MET A 1 29.63 -11.56 -22.47
N ILE A 2 29.00 -10.81 -21.57
CA ILE A 2 28.97 -9.35 -21.59
C ILE A 2 28.93 -8.84 -20.13
N ALA A 3 29.91 -8.01 -19.77
CA ALA A 3 29.79 -7.12 -18.63
C ALA A 3 28.88 -5.97 -19.08
N THR A 4 27.60 -6.02 -18.71
CA THR A 4 26.70 -4.88 -18.87
C THR A 4 26.85 -4.00 -17.63
N GLU A 5 27.97 -3.28 -17.54
CA GLU A 5 28.10 -2.15 -16.61
C GLU A 5 27.27 -0.97 -17.13
N CYS A 6 25.96 -1.14 -17.27
CA CYS A 6 25.05 -0.04 -17.58
C CYS A 6 24.74 0.71 -16.28
N ARG A 7 25.72 1.40 -15.69
CA ARG A 7 25.61 2.31 -14.51
C ARG A 7 24.28 2.14 -13.78
N VAL A 8 24.13 0.95 -13.19
CA VAL A 8 22.82 0.46 -12.81
C VAL A 8 22.45 1.26 -11.59
N ASN A 9 21.32 1.96 -11.63
CA ASN A 9 20.84 2.63 -10.43
C ASN A 9 20.82 1.63 -9.26
N PRO A 10 20.92 2.07 -7.99
CA PRO A 10 21.04 1.15 -6.84
C PRO A 10 19.92 0.10 -6.72
N PHE A 11 18.86 0.21 -7.53
CA PHE A 11 17.73 -0.69 -7.55
C PHE A 11 17.73 -1.71 -8.71
N GLY A 12 18.56 -1.54 -9.75
CA GLY A 12 18.46 -2.41 -10.93
C GLY A 12 17.29 -2.11 -11.86
N LEU A 13 16.66 -0.93 -11.76
CA LEU A 13 15.39 -0.62 -12.42
C LEU A 13 15.53 0.45 -13.48
N ASN A 14 14.77 0.39 -14.55
CA ASN A 14 14.60 1.50 -15.50
C ASN A 14 13.17 2.07 -15.45
N VAL A 15 12.87 3.07 -16.29
CA VAL A 15 11.52 3.67 -16.37
C VAL A 15 10.50 2.66 -16.91
N ASP A 16 10.90 1.82 -17.86
CA ASP A 16 10.02 0.79 -18.43
C ASP A 16 9.61 -0.25 -17.38
N ASP A 17 10.51 -0.64 -16.48
CA ASP A 17 10.25 -1.54 -15.36
C ASP A 17 9.23 -0.94 -14.39
N VAL A 18 9.35 0.37 -14.12
CA VAL A 18 8.38 1.11 -13.30
C VAL A 18 7.00 1.12 -13.97
N MET A 19 6.95 1.42 -15.27
CA MET A 19 5.70 1.47 -16.03
C MET A 19 5.06 0.08 -16.17
N ALA A 20 5.87 -0.96 -16.35
CA ALA A 20 5.43 -2.35 -16.41
C ALA A 20 4.86 -2.82 -15.06
N GLU A 21 5.54 -2.54 -13.95
CA GLU A 21 5.05 -2.87 -12.61
C GLU A 21 3.80 -2.05 -12.28
N TYR A 22 3.74 -0.77 -12.67
CA TYR A 22 2.56 0.06 -12.52
C TYR A 22 1.35 -0.54 -13.25
N LYS A 23 1.53 -0.97 -14.51
CA LYS A 23 0.47 -1.63 -15.29
C LYS A 23 0.04 -2.95 -14.66
N ARG A 24 0.99 -3.78 -14.21
CA ARG A 24 0.72 -5.04 -13.50
C ARG A 24 -0.09 -4.80 -12.24
N TRP A 25 0.35 -3.86 -11.39
CA TRP A 25 -0.36 -3.49 -10.18
C TRP A 25 -1.76 -2.94 -10.49
N ARG A 26 -1.93 -2.06 -11.48
CA ARG A 26 -3.25 -1.57 -11.89
C ARG A 26 -4.20 -2.69 -12.32
N ASN A 27 -3.68 -3.75 -12.95
CA ASN A 27 -4.47 -4.87 -13.44
C ASN A 27 -4.69 -5.99 -12.41
N GLU A 28 -3.81 -6.16 -11.42
CA GLU A 28 -3.87 -7.29 -10.49
C GLU A 28 -4.14 -6.88 -9.04
N SER A 29 -4.03 -5.59 -8.70
CA SER A 29 -4.19 -5.09 -7.32
C SER A 29 -5.55 -5.42 -6.71
N TYR A 30 -6.60 -5.51 -7.52
CA TYR A 30 -7.94 -5.89 -7.06
C TYR A 30 -7.99 -7.29 -6.42
N ARG A 31 -7.03 -8.16 -6.75
CA ARG A 31 -6.93 -9.52 -6.18
C ARG A 31 -6.40 -9.52 -4.75
N TYR A 32 -5.85 -8.39 -4.30
CA TYR A 32 -5.26 -8.24 -2.97
C TYR A 32 -6.11 -7.28 -2.16
N SER A 33 -6.15 -7.45 -0.84
CA SER A 33 -6.95 -6.57 0.04
C SER A 33 -6.39 -5.15 0.18
N GLY A 34 -5.36 -4.78 -0.58
CA GLY A 34 -4.70 -3.49 -0.53
C GLY A 34 -3.33 -3.52 -1.20
N SER A 35 -2.86 -2.36 -1.64
CA SER A 35 -1.55 -2.21 -2.29
C SER A 35 -0.38 -2.62 -1.40
N GLU A 36 -0.53 -2.56 -0.08
CA GLU A 36 0.47 -3.00 0.90
C GLU A 36 0.71 -4.52 0.88
N LYS A 37 -0.29 -5.30 0.44
CA LYS A 37 -0.23 -6.76 0.34
C LYS A 37 0.11 -7.26 -1.07
N PHE A 38 0.22 -6.35 -2.03
CA PHE A 38 0.63 -6.69 -3.39
C PHE A 38 2.10 -7.16 -3.40
N PRO A 39 2.44 -8.23 -4.15
CA PRO A 39 3.80 -8.75 -4.25
C PRO A 39 4.66 -7.89 -5.19
N TRP A 40 5.07 -6.72 -4.69
CA TRP A 40 6.00 -5.81 -5.37
C TRP A 40 7.35 -6.47 -5.64
N ARG A 41 7.89 -6.29 -6.85
CA ARG A 41 9.26 -6.73 -7.17
C ARG A 41 10.33 -6.03 -6.33
N HIS A 42 10.10 -4.75 -6.00
CA HIS A 42 11.01 -3.95 -5.19
C HIS A 42 10.24 -2.97 -4.31
N PRO A 43 10.63 -2.73 -3.04
CA PRO A 43 9.93 -1.81 -2.15
C PRO A 43 9.80 -0.37 -2.69
N VAL A 44 10.78 0.08 -3.49
CA VAL A 44 10.73 1.40 -4.12
C VAL A 44 9.57 1.53 -5.12
N LEU A 45 9.20 0.44 -5.79
CA LEU A 45 8.12 0.43 -6.78
C LEU A 45 6.77 0.66 -6.14
N TYR A 46 6.56 0.18 -4.91
CA TYR A 46 5.37 0.51 -4.13
C TYR A 46 5.20 2.02 -3.98
N HIS A 47 6.23 2.70 -3.47
CA HIS A 47 6.19 4.14 -3.24
C HIS A 47 6.00 4.92 -4.54
N ILE A 48 6.73 4.55 -5.60
CA ILE A 48 6.63 5.21 -6.91
C ILE A 48 5.22 5.01 -7.51
N CYS A 49 4.70 3.79 -7.53
CA CYS A 49 3.41 3.49 -8.17
C CYS A 49 2.22 4.12 -7.43
N ILE A 50 2.27 4.19 -6.11
CA ILE A 50 1.25 4.88 -5.31
C ILE A 50 1.23 6.38 -5.63
N GLU A 51 2.40 7.02 -5.65
CA GLU A 51 2.55 8.44 -6.00
C GLU A 51 2.10 8.71 -7.44
N MET A 52 2.47 7.84 -8.40
CA MET A 52 2.01 7.94 -9.79
C MET A 52 0.49 7.86 -9.91
N ARG A 53 -0.17 6.94 -9.18
CA ARG A 53 -1.64 6.85 -9.19
C ARG A 53 -2.29 8.11 -8.63
N ARG A 54 -1.77 8.63 -7.52
CA ARG A 54 -2.29 9.85 -6.90
C ARG A 54 -2.16 11.05 -7.85
N ALA A 55 -0.96 11.31 -8.35
CA ALA A 55 -0.69 12.42 -9.25
C ALA A 55 -1.44 12.28 -10.58
N GLY A 56 -1.53 11.06 -11.12
CA GLY A 56 -2.26 10.79 -12.36
C GLY A 56 -3.76 11.08 -12.24
N VAL A 57 -4.39 10.74 -11.11
CA VAL A 57 -5.80 11.05 -10.85
C VAL A 57 -6.00 12.55 -10.59
N GLU A 58 -5.17 13.16 -9.75
CA GLU A 58 -5.29 14.57 -9.36
C GLU A 58 -5.09 15.52 -10.56
N ARG A 59 -4.15 15.19 -11.45
CA ARG A 59 -3.75 16.07 -12.56
C ARG A 59 -4.27 15.64 -13.93
N ARG A 60 -5.07 14.56 -14.00
CA ARG A 60 -5.58 13.96 -15.25
C ARG A 60 -4.47 13.77 -16.31
N MET A 61 -3.34 13.20 -15.88
CA MET A 61 -2.15 13.07 -16.73
C MET A 61 -2.37 12.10 -17.90
N THR A 62 -1.77 12.45 -19.03
CA THR A 62 -1.61 11.57 -20.20
C THR A 62 -0.52 10.52 -19.98
N ALA A 63 -0.45 9.51 -20.87
CA ALA A 63 0.55 8.43 -20.77
C ALA A 63 2.00 8.96 -20.77
N GLY A 64 2.34 9.89 -21.67
CA GLY A 64 3.70 10.45 -21.75
C GLY A 64 4.06 11.33 -20.54
N GLU A 65 3.08 12.02 -19.94
CA GLU A 65 3.30 12.75 -18.70
C GLU A 65 3.54 11.81 -17.50
N LEU A 66 2.87 10.65 -17.53
CA LEU A 66 3.05 9.62 -16.51
C LEU A 66 4.45 8.98 -16.60
N GLU A 67 4.95 8.72 -17.80
CA GLU A 67 6.33 8.24 -18.02
C GLU A 67 7.38 9.24 -17.51
N ARG A 68 7.21 10.54 -17.85
CA ARG A 68 8.08 11.60 -17.31
C ARG A 68 7.97 11.73 -15.79
N LEU A 69 6.81 11.42 -15.20
CA LEU A 69 6.65 11.38 -13.75
C LEU A 69 7.39 10.16 -13.16
N ALA A 70 7.29 8.99 -13.79
CA ALA A 70 8.00 7.79 -13.37
C ALA A 70 9.53 8.02 -13.35
N GLU A 71 10.08 8.62 -14.41
CA GLU A 71 11.50 8.97 -14.50
C GLU A 71 11.95 9.92 -13.37
N ARG A 72 11.18 10.99 -13.14
CA ARG A 72 11.47 11.95 -12.06
C ARG A 72 11.41 11.31 -10.67
N LEU A 73 10.42 10.45 -10.42
CA LEU A 73 10.27 9.75 -9.15
C LEU A 73 11.39 8.72 -8.94
N LEU A 74 11.74 7.96 -9.98
CA LEU A 74 12.85 7.01 -9.93
C LEU A 74 14.16 7.74 -9.61
N THR A 75 14.45 8.83 -10.32
CA THR A 75 15.64 9.67 -10.09
C THR A 75 15.65 10.25 -8.67
N LYS A 76 14.49 10.71 -8.16
CA LYS A 76 14.35 11.19 -6.78
C LYS A 76 14.73 10.09 -5.78
N TRP A 77 14.21 8.88 -5.94
CA TRP A 77 14.50 7.77 -5.03
C TRP A 77 15.96 7.32 -5.09
N VAL A 78 16.56 7.31 -6.28
CA VAL A 78 17.99 7.03 -6.45
C VAL A 78 18.84 8.04 -5.69
N LYS A 79 18.52 9.34 -5.81
CA LYS A 79 19.18 10.40 -5.04
C LYS A 79 18.99 10.22 -3.54
N THR A 80 17.77 9.90 -3.08
CA THR A 80 17.46 9.64 -1.67
C THR A 80 18.34 8.53 -1.09
N VAL A 81 18.48 7.41 -1.80
CA VAL A 81 19.30 6.28 -1.36
C VAL A 81 20.80 6.59 -1.42
N ASN A 82 21.25 7.30 -2.46
CA ASN A 82 22.64 7.77 -2.52
C ASN A 82 22.98 8.74 -1.40
N ASN A 83 22.00 9.49 -0.88
CA ASN A 83 22.15 10.36 0.29
C ASN A 83 22.11 9.59 1.63
N GLY A 84 22.11 8.25 1.60
CA GLY A 84 22.13 7.39 2.79
C GLY A 84 20.76 7.18 3.46
N MET A 85 19.66 7.65 2.85
CA MET A 85 18.32 7.37 3.38
C MET A 85 17.81 6.01 2.89
N SER A 86 17.29 5.20 3.81
CA SER A 86 16.66 3.92 3.46
C SER A 86 15.28 4.12 2.86
N ILE A 87 14.86 3.18 2.00
CA ILE A 87 13.47 3.11 1.53
C ILE A 87 12.59 2.81 2.75
N PRO A 88 11.52 3.60 3.01
CA PRO A 88 10.60 3.33 4.10
C PRO A 88 9.96 1.95 3.93
N PRO A 89 9.83 1.16 5.01
CA PRO A 89 9.16 -0.13 4.93
C PRO A 89 7.70 0.08 4.50
N ILE A 90 7.19 -0.84 3.69
CA ILE A 90 5.77 -0.90 3.35
C ILE A 90 5.02 -1.22 4.63
N ARG A 91 4.44 -0.19 5.26
CA ARG A 91 3.69 -0.32 6.51
C ARG A 91 2.43 -1.12 6.20
N ARG A 92 2.46 -2.42 6.49
CA ARG A 92 1.27 -3.24 6.52
C ARG A 92 0.46 -2.79 7.72
N GLN A 93 -0.75 -2.27 7.51
CA GLN A 93 -1.63 -1.88 8.61
C GLN A 93 -1.75 -3.06 9.59
N LEU A 94 -1.21 -2.86 10.80
CA LEU A 94 -1.36 -3.84 11.88
C LEU A 94 -2.86 -3.95 12.18
N ALA A 95 -3.32 -5.17 12.47
CA ALA A 95 -4.71 -5.35 12.89
C ALA A 95 -4.99 -4.39 14.05
N ALA A 96 -6.08 -3.62 13.96
CA ALA A 96 -6.49 -2.74 15.04
C ALA A 96 -6.55 -3.57 16.34
N PRO A 97 -6.09 -3.02 17.47
CA PRO A 97 -6.24 -3.68 18.77
C PRO A 97 -7.70 -4.11 18.93
N LYS A 98 -7.94 -5.42 18.96
CA LYS A 98 -9.25 -5.96 19.26
C LYS A 98 -9.47 -5.77 20.76
N HIS A 99 -10.01 -4.63 21.15
CA HIS A 99 -10.58 -4.50 22.48
C HIS A 99 -11.71 -5.54 22.58
N PRO A 100 -11.79 -6.35 23.65
CA PRO A 100 -12.94 -7.20 23.84
C PRO A 100 -14.16 -6.29 23.82
N ALA A 101 -15.08 -6.54 22.88
CA ALA A 101 -16.36 -5.86 22.91
C ALA A 101 -17.02 -6.24 24.24
N GLY A 102 -17.10 -5.29 25.16
CA GLY A 102 -17.90 -5.47 26.37
C GLY A 102 -19.34 -5.83 26.00
N PRO A 103 -20.14 -6.33 26.96
CA PRO A 103 -21.51 -6.70 26.69
C PRO A 103 -22.24 -5.52 26.03
N THR A 104 -22.85 -5.81 24.88
CA THR A 104 -23.62 -4.81 24.15
C THR A 104 -24.80 -4.37 25.01
N PRO A 105 -25.32 -3.14 24.86
CA PRO A 105 -26.48 -2.69 25.63
C PRO A 105 -27.69 -3.65 25.53
N ALA A 106 -27.86 -4.30 24.37
CA ALA A 106 -28.90 -5.31 24.18
C ALA A 106 -28.68 -6.58 25.02
N GLN A 107 -27.43 -7.01 25.20
CA GLN A 107 -27.09 -8.15 26.07
C GLN A 107 -27.38 -7.82 27.54
N LEU A 108 -27.02 -6.62 28.00
CA LEU A 108 -27.34 -6.18 29.36
C LEU A 108 -28.86 -6.14 29.61
N MET A 109 -29.64 -5.61 28.65
CA MET A 109 -31.10 -5.60 28.74
C MET A 109 -31.69 -7.02 28.77
N TYR A 110 -31.13 -7.95 27.99
CA TYR A 110 -31.58 -9.34 27.96
C TYR A 110 -31.26 -10.08 29.27
N GLU A 111 -30.08 -9.83 29.86
CA GLU A 111 -29.70 -10.36 31.17
C GLU A 111 -30.62 -9.84 32.27
N GLU A 112 -30.95 -8.55 32.26
CA GLU A 112 -31.93 -7.98 33.20
C GLU A 112 -33.33 -8.59 33.04
N TYR A 113 -33.76 -8.80 31.79
CA TYR A 113 -35.02 -9.48 31.51
C TYR A 113 -35.03 -10.91 32.07
N LEU A 114 -33.97 -11.69 31.83
CA LEU A 114 -33.84 -13.05 32.35
C LEU A 114 -33.85 -13.08 33.90
N ARG A 115 -33.17 -12.12 34.54
CA ARG A 115 -33.19 -11.98 36.01
C ARG A 115 -34.60 -11.72 36.55
N LYS A 116 -35.31 -10.73 35.98
CA LYS A 116 -36.68 -10.38 36.41
C LYS A 116 -37.65 -11.54 36.20
N LYS A 117 -37.50 -12.30 35.11
CA LYS A 117 -38.30 -13.51 34.83
C LYS A 117 -38.03 -14.62 35.86
N ALA A 118 -36.78 -14.84 36.23
CA ALA A 118 -36.41 -15.84 37.24
C ALA A 118 -36.94 -15.50 38.65
N GLU A 119 -37.04 -14.20 38.96
CA GLU A 119 -37.59 -13.67 40.22
C GLU A 119 -39.14 -13.61 40.23
N GLY A 120 -39.80 -13.96 39.13
CA GLY A 120 -41.27 -13.93 39.02
C GLY A 120 -41.87 -12.52 38.98
N LEU A 121 -41.05 -11.50 38.69
CA LEU A 121 -41.48 -10.10 38.57
C LEU A 121 -42.10 -9.78 37.20
N ILE A 122 -41.96 -10.70 36.23
CA ILE A 122 -42.49 -10.67 34.86
C ILE A 122 -42.93 -12.08 34.46
#